data_AF-A0A371LV28-F1
#
_entry.id   AF-A0A371LV28-F1
#
_cell.length_a   1.000
_cell.length_b   1.000
_cell.length_c   1.000
_cell.angle_alpha   90.00
_cell.angle_beta   90.00
_cell.angle_gamma   90.00
#
_symmetry.space_group_name_H-M   'P 1'
#
loop_
_entity.id
_entity.type
_entity.pdbx_description
1 polymer ?
#
loop_
_entity_poly.entity_id
_entity_poly.type
_entity_poly.pdbx_seq_one_letter_code
_entity_poly.pdbx_strand_id
1 'polypeptide(L)'
;MYAVVGCTDCANMWLLSDPDGSKTATCPRCGRRHQTKKLRRFFESDDRDAARQARSALLAKKHGDSEAFAQVEHVSELDRRAEESGVDDREYLEGSGLDADEVFEAGEAASRGRNSSSGSPDRLTVVREAVRDGDRPTEEEIVATAVERGVPEDRARDLLDKLRRRGEVSESRGRHRLV
;
A
#
# COMPACT_ATOMS: atom_id res chain seq x y z
N MET A 1 -4.41 12.43 -12.95
CA MET A 1 -4.61 13.81 -12.47
C MET A 1 -4.35 13.99 -10.98
N TYR A 2 -3.61 15.06 -10.67
CA TYR A 2 -3.29 15.58 -9.35
C TYR A 2 -3.69 17.05 -9.27
N ALA A 3 -4.16 17.48 -8.09
CA ALA A 3 -4.46 18.87 -7.81
C ALA A 3 -3.78 19.35 -6.52
N VAL A 4 -3.25 20.57 -6.52
CA VAL A 4 -2.82 21.25 -5.29
C VAL A 4 -4.01 21.97 -4.69
N VAL A 5 -4.40 21.59 -3.48
CA VAL A 5 -5.55 22.15 -2.75
C VAL A 5 -5.12 22.70 -1.40
N GLY A 6 -5.95 23.56 -0.80
CA GLY A 6 -5.67 24.23 0.46
C GLY A 6 -6.79 24.10 1.48
N CYS A 7 -6.42 23.94 2.75
CA CYS A 7 -7.35 23.81 3.87
C CYS A 7 -7.85 25.18 4.26
N THR A 8 -9.17 25.35 4.32
CA THR A 8 -9.79 26.61 4.73
C THR A 8 -9.57 26.95 6.21
N ASP A 9 -9.30 25.96 7.06
CA ASP A 9 -9.18 26.14 8.51
C ASP A 9 -7.74 26.40 8.97
N CYS A 10 -6.76 25.65 8.44
CA CYS A 10 -5.35 25.77 8.85
C CYS A 10 -4.41 26.25 7.74
N ALA A 11 -4.94 26.62 6.58
CA ALA A 11 -4.18 27.10 5.42
C ALA A 11 -3.07 26.17 4.92
N ASN A 12 -3.11 24.88 5.30
CA ASN A 12 -2.20 23.86 4.80
C ASN A 12 -2.50 23.55 3.33
N MET A 13 -1.48 23.49 2.49
CA MET A 13 -1.59 23.05 1.09
C MET A 13 -1.10 21.61 0.95
N TRP A 14 -1.80 20.79 0.15
CA TRP A 14 -1.43 19.40 -0.10
C TRP A 14 -1.83 18.94 -1.51
N LEU A 15 -1.33 17.77 -1.91
CA LEU A 15 -1.64 17.11 -3.17
C LEU A 15 -2.83 16.17 -3.01
N LEU A 16 -3.84 16.35 -3.84
CA LEU A 16 -4.97 15.44 -3.95
C LEU A 16 -4.84 14.62 -5.24
N SER A 17 -4.78 13.31 -5.11
CA SER A 17 -4.90 12.37 -6.22
C SER A 17 -6.36 12.19 -6.61
N ASP A 18 -6.64 12.08 -7.91
CA ASP A 18 -8.01 11.89 -8.43
C ASP A 18 -9.03 12.90 -7.85
N PRO A 19 -8.83 14.21 -8.11
CA PRO A 19 -9.69 15.26 -7.57
C PRO A 19 -11.13 15.22 -8.09
N ASP A 20 -11.41 14.46 -9.15
CA ASP A 20 -12.73 14.36 -9.77
C ASP A 20 -13.49 13.11 -9.29
N GLY A 21 -12.81 11.99 -9.01
CA GLY A 21 -13.43 10.80 -8.43
C GLY A 21 -13.65 10.88 -6.92
N SER A 22 -12.79 11.60 -6.20
CA SER A 22 -12.84 11.68 -4.74
C SER A 22 -13.87 12.71 -4.23
N LYS A 23 -14.97 12.26 -3.60
CA LYS A 23 -16.01 13.17 -3.06
C LYS A 23 -15.55 14.03 -1.87
N THR A 24 -14.64 13.49 -1.06
CA THR A 24 -14.12 14.16 0.13
C THR A 24 -12.60 14.07 0.19
N ALA A 25 -11.97 15.09 0.74
CA ALA A 25 -10.54 15.10 1.02
C ALA A 25 -10.28 15.50 2.47
N THR A 26 -9.32 14.84 3.12
CA THR A 26 -8.97 15.11 4.52
C THR A 26 -7.66 15.89 4.55
N CYS A 27 -7.65 17.01 5.27
CA CYS A 27 -6.44 17.79 5.46
C CYS A 27 -5.41 16.97 6.26
N PRO A 28 -4.20 16.73 5.74
CA PRO A 28 -3.20 15.90 6.43
C PRO A 28 -2.60 16.57 7.67
N ARG A 29 -2.79 17.89 7.84
CA ARG A 29 -2.26 18.64 8.98
C ARG A 29 -3.22 18.67 10.17
N CYS A 30 -4.49 19.04 9.94
CA CYS A 30 -5.46 19.22 11.02
C CYS A 30 -6.56 18.14 11.06
N GLY A 31 -6.56 17.19 10.12
CA GLY A 31 -7.55 16.11 10.06
C GLY A 31 -8.96 16.55 9.61
N ARG A 32 -9.18 17.84 9.32
CA ARG A 32 -10.49 18.31 8.85
C ARG A 32 -10.87 17.65 7.53
N ARG A 33 -12.09 17.14 7.45
CA ARG A 33 -12.69 16.63 6.20
C ARG A 33 -13.35 17.76 5.43
N HIS A 34 -13.03 17.87 4.15
CA HIS A 34 -13.57 18.83 3.20
C HIS A 34 -14.34 18.11 2.08
N GLN A 35 -15.33 18.77 1.50
CA GLN A 35 -15.92 18.33 0.23
C GLN A 35 -14.97 18.73 -0.90
N THR A 36 -14.50 17.76 -1.68
CA THR A 36 -13.47 18.01 -2.71
C THR A 36 -13.91 19.08 -3.71
N LYS A 37 -15.17 19.04 -4.15
CA LYS A 37 -15.77 20.03 -5.06
C LYS A 37 -15.75 21.48 -4.54
N LYS A 38 -15.61 21.68 -3.23
CA LYS A 38 -15.56 23.01 -2.60
C LYS A 38 -14.13 23.49 -2.36
N LEU A 39 -13.12 22.64 -2.53
CA LEU A 39 -11.74 23.03 -2.37
C LEU A 39 -11.29 23.82 -3.59
N ARG A 40 -10.62 24.95 -3.33
CA ARG A 40 -9.93 25.68 -4.38
C ARG A 40 -8.77 24.84 -4.89
N ARG A 41 -8.73 24.61 -6.19
CA ARG A 41 -7.62 23.99 -6.91
C ARG A 41 -6.67 25.11 -7.34
N PHE A 42 -5.46 25.10 -6.79
CA PHE A 42 -4.44 26.12 -7.09
C PHE A 42 -3.61 25.77 -8.32
N PHE A 43 -3.48 24.47 -8.59
CA PHE A 43 -2.75 23.91 -9.72
C PHE A 43 -3.29 22.51 -10.01
N GLU A 44 -3.31 22.12 -11.27
CA GLU A 44 -3.76 20.80 -11.73
C GLU A 44 -2.78 20.29 -12.79
N SER A 45 -2.44 19.00 -12.73
CA SER A 45 -1.57 18.33 -13.70
C SER A 45 -1.79 16.82 -13.66
N ASP A 46 -1.57 16.13 -14.76
CA ASP A 46 -1.50 14.66 -14.76
C ASP A 46 -0.16 14.13 -14.27
N ASP A 47 0.88 14.96 -14.29
CA ASP A 47 2.19 14.65 -13.73
C ASP A 47 2.25 15.00 -12.23
N ARG A 48 2.57 13.99 -11.42
CA ARG A 48 2.73 14.12 -9.97
C ARG A 48 3.88 15.04 -9.59
N ASP A 49 4.95 15.07 -10.39
CA ASP A 49 6.15 15.85 -10.09
C ASP A 49 5.92 17.33 -10.37
N ALA A 50 5.34 17.66 -11.51
CA ALA A 50 4.85 19.01 -11.77
C ALA A 50 3.93 19.52 -10.65
N ALA A 51 3.00 18.68 -10.15
CA ALA A 51 2.12 19.06 -9.05
C ALA A 51 2.88 19.23 -7.71
N ARG A 52 3.89 18.40 -7.44
CA ARG A 52 4.80 18.57 -6.29
C ARG A 52 5.57 19.89 -6.39
N GLN A 53 6.16 20.18 -7.53
CA GLN A 53 6.90 21.42 -7.79
C GLN A 53 6.01 22.65 -7.58
N ALA A 54 4.81 22.64 -8.16
CA ALA A 54 3.83 23.73 -8.02
C ALA A 54 3.42 23.96 -6.55
N ARG A 55 3.20 22.88 -5.77
CA ARG A 55 2.92 23.00 -4.34
C ARG A 55 4.08 23.67 -3.60
N SER A 56 5.32 23.27 -3.88
CA SER A 56 6.52 23.87 -3.27
C SER A 56 6.65 25.35 -3.62
N ALA A 57 6.44 25.72 -4.89
CA ALA A 57 6.44 27.11 -5.32
C ALA A 57 5.38 27.97 -4.62
N LEU A 58 4.16 27.43 -4.45
CA LEU A 58 3.07 28.11 -3.73
C LEU A 58 3.39 28.30 -2.25
N LEU A 59 4.03 27.32 -1.60
CA LEU A 59 4.48 27.45 -0.21
C LEU A 59 5.60 28.47 -0.08
N ALA A 60 6.61 28.45 -0.94
CA ALA A 60 7.68 29.43 -0.95
C ALA A 60 7.13 30.85 -1.14
N LYS A 61 6.22 31.05 -2.09
CA LYS A 61 5.53 32.33 -2.28
C LYS A 61 4.75 32.78 -1.05
N LYS A 62 4.07 31.85 -0.36
CA LYS A 62 3.32 32.15 0.87
C LYS A 62 4.24 32.60 2.01
N HIS A 63 5.47 32.12 2.06
CA HIS A 63 6.45 32.44 3.10
C HIS A 63 7.42 33.57 2.73
N GLY A 64 7.42 34.03 1.48
CA GLY A 64 8.33 35.09 1.00
C GLY A 64 9.64 34.56 0.42
N ASP A 65 9.78 33.24 0.27
CA ASP A 65 11.02 32.55 -0.13
C ASP A 65 11.09 32.26 -1.63
N SER A 66 10.36 33.01 -2.47
CA SER A 66 10.28 32.72 -3.91
C SER A 66 11.62 32.80 -4.63
N GLU A 67 12.50 33.72 -4.25
CA GLU A 67 13.85 33.85 -4.83
C GLU A 67 14.75 32.68 -4.46
N ALA A 68 14.68 32.23 -3.20
CA ALA A 68 15.42 31.04 -2.75
C ALA A 68 14.93 29.79 -3.48
N PHE A 69 13.60 29.63 -3.62
CA PHE A 69 13.03 28.51 -4.34
C PHE A 69 13.42 28.49 -5.82
N ALA A 70 13.58 29.65 -6.47
CA ALA A 70 14.00 29.72 -7.87
C ALA A 70 15.44 29.21 -8.10
N GLN A 71 16.27 29.12 -7.06
CA GLN A 71 17.61 28.55 -7.12
C GLN A 71 17.63 27.04 -6.87
N VAL A 72 16.51 26.45 -6.40
CA VAL A 72 16.39 25.02 -6.17
C VAL A 72 16.02 24.33 -7.49
N GLU A 73 16.68 23.21 -7.77
CA GLU A 73 16.40 22.39 -8.94
C GLU A 73 14.95 21.84 -8.93
N HIS A 74 14.48 21.37 -10.09
CA HIS A 74 13.16 20.76 -10.18
C HIS A 74 13.08 19.50 -9.30
N VAL A 75 11.91 19.21 -8.72
CA VAL A 75 11.74 18.08 -7.81
C VAL A 75 12.19 16.74 -8.40
N SER A 76 12.00 16.52 -9.70
CA SER A 76 12.45 15.30 -10.39
C SER A 76 13.98 15.16 -10.44
N GLU A 77 14.71 16.28 -10.59
CA GLU A 77 16.17 16.28 -10.57
C GLU A 77 16.70 16.04 -9.15
N LEU A 78 16.04 16.64 -8.15
CA LEU A 78 16.37 16.39 -6.74
C LEU A 78 16.12 14.93 -6.35
N ASP A 79 15.04 14.30 -6.84
CA ASP A 79 14.72 12.88 -6.59
C ASP A 79 15.80 11.99 -7.19
N ARG A 80 16.15 12.22 -8.46
CA ARG A 80 17.22 11.48 -9.15
C ARG A 80 18.58 11.63 -8.44
N ARG A 81 18.92 12.84 -8.02
CA ARG A 81 20.15 13.09 -7.25
C ARG A 81 20.10 12.40 -5.89
N ALA A 82 18.94 12.32 -5.24
CA ALA A 82 18.78 11.62 -3.98
C ALA A 82 19.00 10.11 -4.15
N GLU A 83 18.49 9.52 -5.23
CA GLU A 83 18.71 8.11 -5.59
C GLU A 83 20.18 7.81 -5.88
N GLU A 84 20.89 8.74 -6.53
CA GLU A 84 22.34 8.64 -6.79
C GLU A 84 23.19 8.96 -5.55
N SER A 85 22.59 9.50 -4.48
CA SER A 85 23.30 9.91 -3.28
C SER A 85 23.13 8.92 -2.14
N GLY A 86 24.25 8.47 -1.57
CA GLY A 86 24.26 7.57 -0.42
C GLY A 86 25.20 6.40 -0.64
N VAL A 87 25.16 5.47 0.30
CA VAL A 87 25.79 4.15 0.18
C VAL A 87 24.73 3.27 -0.49
N ASP A 88 25.08 2.65 -1.61
CA ASP A 88 24.14 1.76 -2.29
C ASP A 88 23.88 0.49 -1.46
N ASP A 89 22.79 -0.22 -1.74
CA ASP A 89 22.40 -1.40 -0.95
C ASP A 89 23.51 -2.47 -0.91
N ARG A 90 24.27 -2.64 -1.99
CA ARG A 90 25.37 -3.60 -2.04
C ARG A 90 26.52 -3.16 -1.14
N GLU A 91 26.97 -1.93 -1.29
CA GLU A 91 28.03 -1.34 -0.48
C GLU A 91 27.66 -1.36 1.01
N TYR A 92 26.39 -1.11 1.34
CA TYR A 92 25.89 -1.22 2.71
C TYR A 92 25.95 -2.64 3.26
N LEU A 93 25.52 -3.63 2.47
CA LEU A 93 25.52 -5.05 2.86
C LEU A 93 26.95 -5.57 3.04
N GLU A 94 27.82 -5.32 2.07
CA GLU A 94 29.23 -5.73 2.10
C GLU A 94 29.98 -5.03 3.25
N GLY A 95 29.75 -3.73 3.45
CA GLY A 95 30.28 -2.96 4.57
C GLY A 95 29.79 -3.45 5.95
N SER A 96 28.62 -4.08 5.98
CA SER A 96 28.06 -4.74 7.17
C SER A 96 28.55 -6.19 7.35
N GLY A 97 29.42 -6.68 6.47
CA GLY A 97 29.96 -8.04 6.51
C GLY A 97 29.00 -9.11 5.97
N LEU A 98 27.97 -8.72 5.21
CA LEU A 98 27.04 -9.63 4.55
C LEU A 98 27.46 -9.84 3.09
N ASP A 99 27.23 -11.04 2.57
CA ASP A 99 27.37 -11.33 1.14
C ASP A 99 26.16 -10.73 0.39
N ALA A 100 26.38 -9.64 -0.33
CA ALA A 100 25.32 -8.96 -1.05
C ALA A 100 24.70 -9.84 -2.14
N ASP A 101 25.49 -10.66 -2.84
CA ASP A 101 24.98 -11.55 -3.89
C ASP A 101 24.02 -12.59 -3.30
N GLU A 102 24.41 -13.22 -2.19
CA GLU A 102 23.55 -14.18 -1.47
C GLU A 102 22.23 -13.53 -1.02
N VAL A 103 22.30 -12.30 -0.48
CA VAL A 103 21.11 -11.57 -0.02
C VAL A 103 20.17 -11.22 -1.17
N PHE A 104 20.69 -10.70 -2.29
CA PHE A 104 19.87 -10.39 -3.46
C PHE A 104 19.25 -11.65 -4.08
N GLU A 105 20.00 -12.74 -4.18
CA GLU A 105 19.49 -14.04 -4.65
C GLU A 105 18.36 -14.56 -3.76
N ALA A 106 18.52 -14.49 -2.43
CA ALA A 106 17.48 -14.89 -1.49
C ALA A 106 16.21 -14.02 -1.63
N GLY A 107 16.37 -12.71 -1.82
CA GLY A 107 15.26 -11.78 -2.07
C GLY A 107 14.49 -12.07 -3.36
N GLU A 108 15.21 -12.35 -4.45
CA GLU A 108 14.65 -12.77 -5.73
C GLU A 108 13.92 -14.11 -5.60
N ALA A 109 14.51 -15.10 -4.92
CA ALA A 109 13.87 -16.39 -4.68
C ALA A 109 12.58 -16.25 -3.85
N ALA A 110 12.58 -15.41 -2.81
CA ALA A 110 11.39 -15.14 -2.02
C ALA A 110 10.29 -14.42 -2.82
N SER A 111 10.65 -13.49 -3.70
CA SER A 111 9.70 -12.79 -4.58
C SER A 111 9.14 -13.70 -5.68
N ARG A 112 9.98 -14.57 -6.26
CA ARG A 112 9.54 -15.63 -7.18
C ARG A 112 8.67 -16.66 -6.49
N GLY A 113 8.96 -17.02 -5.23
CA GLY A 113 8.14 -17.89 -4.39
C GLY A 113 6.76 -17.30 -4.06
N ARG A 114 6.62 -15.96 -4.09
CA ARG A 114 5.33 -15.27 -4.00
C ARG A 114 4.59 -15.25 -5.34
N ASN A 115 5.31 -15.10 -6.46
CA ASN A 115 4.72 -15.10 -7.81
C ASN A 115 4.45 -16.50 -8.40
N SER A 116 5.03 -17.58 -7.87
CA SER A 116 4.71 -18.95 -8.25
C SER A 116 3.49 -19.53 -7.52
N SER A 117 2.75 -18.69 -6.77
CA SER A 117 1.40 -18.99 -6.28
C SER A 117 0.31 -18.89 -7.37
N SER A 118 0.68 -18.67 -8.64
CA SER A 118 -0.25 -18.59 -9.79
C SER A 118 -0.44 -19.90 -10.57
N GLY A 119 -0.04 -21.06 -10.03
CA GLY A 119 -0.23 -22.37 -10.68
C GLY A 119 -1.03 -23.40 -9.87
N SER A 120 -1.31 -23.11 -8.61
CA SER A 120 -2.20 -23.91 -7.74
C SER A 120 -2.78 -22.93 -6.73
N PRO A 121 -4.11 -22.89 -6.51
CA PRO A 121 -4.67 -22.00 -5.51
C PRO A 121 -3.93 -22.24 -4.18
N ASP A 122 -3.33 -21.18 -3.63
CA ASP A 122 -2.64 -21.24 -2.35
C ASP A 122 -3.53 -22.00 -1.35
N ARG A 123 -2.99 -22.98 -0.63
CA ARG A 123 -3.80 -23.86 0.23
C ARG A 123 -4.63 -23.06 1.23
N LEU A 124 -4.14 -21.88 1.62
CA LEU A 124 -4.89 -20.91 2.43
C LEU A 124 -6.09 -20.30 1.69
N THR A 125 -5.94 -19.98 0.39
CA THR A 125 -7.03 -19.54 -0.48
C THR A 125 -8.08 -20.63 -0.62
N VAL A 126 -7.68 -21.89 -0.81
CA VAL A 126 -8.61 -23.03 -0.89
C VAL A 126 -9.46 -23.15 0.37
N VAL A 127 -8.85 -23.07 1.56
CA VAL A 127 -9.57 -23.13 2.84
C VAL A 127 -10.46 -21.90 3.03
N ARG A 128 -10.01 -20.71 2.61
CA ARG A 128 -10.81 -19.48 2.68
C ARG A 128 -12.02 -19.53 1.75
N GLU A 129 -11.88 -20.09 0.56
CA GLU A 129 -12.98 -20.31 -0.39
C GLU A 129 -13.97 -21.35 0.13
N ALA A 130 -13.50 -22.45 0.73
CA ALA A 130 -14.39 -23.42 1.36
C ALA A 130 -15.29 -22.80 2.46
N VAL A 131 -14.77 -21.84 3.22
CA VAL A 131 -15.58 -21.07 4.21
C VAL A 131 -16.56 -20.12 3.51
N ARG A 132 -16.18 -19.52 2.38
CA ARG A 132 -17.00 -18.55 1.64
C ARG A 132 -18.16 -19.23 0.90
N ASP A 133 -17.87 -20.36 0.27
CA ASP A 133 -18.80 -21.09 -0.61
C ASP A 133 -19.81 -21.89 0.22
N GLY A 134 -19.43 -22.30 1.44
CA GLY A 134 -20.34 -22.95 2.38
C GLY A 134 -21.29 -21.96 3.04
N ASP A 135 -22.58 -22.30 3.12
CA ASP A 135 -23.53 -21.56 3.94
C ASP A 135 -23.35 -21.93 5.42
N ARG A 136 -22.43 -21.22 6.07
CA ARG A 136 -22.05 -21.42 7.48
C ARG A 136 -21.55 -22.84 7.78
N PRO A 137 -20.47 -23.29 7.12
CA PRO A 137 -20.03 -24.68 7.21
C PRO A 137 -19.38 -25.02 8.56
N THR A 138 -19.40 -26.29 8.91
CA THR A 138 -18.59 -26.85 10.00
C THR A 138 -17.11 -26.93 9.62
N GLU A 139 -16.26 -27.09 10.63
CA GLU A 139 -14.84 -27.39 10.40
C GLU A 139 -14.65 -28.63 9.53
N GLU A 140 -15.45 -29.68 9.78
CA GLU A 140 -15.40 -30.93 9.00
C GLU A 140 -15.79 -30.70 7.53
N GLU A 141 -16.82 -29.91 7.26
CA GLU A 141 -17.25 -29.55 5.89
C GLU A 141 -16.18 -28.73 5.15
N ILE A 142 -15.53 -27.79 5.84
CA ILE A 142 -14.43 -26.98 5.30
C ILE A 142 -13.23 -27.88 4.97
N VAL A 143 -12.85 -28.76 5.90
CA VAL A 143 -11.71 -29.66 5.73
C VAL A 143 -11.98 -30.65 4.60
N ALA A 144 -13.18 -31.24 4.53
CA ALA A 144 -13.57 -32.13 3.43
C ALA A 144 -13.48 -31.42 2.08
N THR A 145 -14.03 -30.20 1.97
CA THR A 145 -13.95 -29.38 0.74
C THR A 145 -12.51 -29.04 0.36
N ALA A 146 -11.65 -28.75 1.35
CA ALA A 146 -10.25 -28.45 1.11
C ALA A 146 -9.45 -29.70 0.68
N VAL A 147 -9.77 -30.87 1.23
CA VAL A 147 -9.18 -32.16 0.84
C VAL A 147 -9.56 -32.54 -0.58
N GLU A 148 -10.83 -32.37 -0.97
CA GLU A 148 -11.28 -32.54 -2.36
C GLU A 148 -10.52 -31.64 -3.34
N ARG A 149 -10.13 -30.44 -2.87
CA ARG A 149 -9.35 -29.45 -3.64
C ARG A 149 -7.82 -29.63 -3.47
N GLY A 150 -7.36 -30.74 -2.88
CA GLY A 150 -5.94 -31.13 -2.83
C GLY A 150 -5.14 -30.60 -1.63
N VAL A 151 -5.79 -30.12 -0.57
CA VAL A 151 -5.14 -29.71 0.68
C VAL A 151 -5.13 -30.89 1.66
N PRO A 152 -3.97 -31.31 2.20
CA PRO A 152 -3.93 -32.35 3.23
C PRO A 152 -4.79 -31.98 4.44
N GLU A 153 -5.49 -32.97 5.01
CA GLU A 153 -6.49 -32.77 6.07
C GLU A 153 -5.95 -32.01 7.28
N ASP A 154 -4.81 -32.45 7.84
CA ASP A 154 -4.15 -31.77 8.96
C ASP A 154 -3.75 -30.34 8.59
N ARG A 155 -3.36 -30.14 7.34
CA ARG A 155 -2.99 -28.81 6.85
C ARG A 155 -4.21 -27.89 6.71
N ALA A 156 -5.36 -28.42 6.32
CA ALA A 156 -6.60 -27.65 6.24
C ALA A 156 -7.04 -27.18 7.63
N ARG A 157 -6.93 -28.04 8.66
CA ARG A 157 -7.20 -27.69 10.06
C ARG A 157 -6.28 -26.58 10.56
N ASP A 158 -4.97 -26.72 10.36
CA ASP A 158 -3.98 -25.69 10.74
C ASP A 158 -4.28 -24.33 10.11
N LEU A 159 -4.64 -24.33 8.82
CA LEU A 159 -4.92 -23.11 8.08
C LEU A 159 -6.24 -22.46 8.54
N LEU A 160 -7.26 -23.25 8.86
CA LEU A 160 -8.51 -22.75 9.44
C LEU A 160 -8.26 -22.14 10.82
N ASP A 161 -7.51 -22.79 11.70
CA ASP A 161 -7.14 -22.24 13.01
C ASP A 161 -6.35 -20.94 12.88
N LYS A 162 -5.42 -20.87 11.91
CA LYS A 162 -4.68 -19.65 11.60
C LYS A 162 -5.59 -18.49 11.17
N LEU A 163 -6.62 -18.75 10.36
CA LEU A 163 -7.59 -17.74 9.94
C LEU A 163 -8.44 -17.25 11.12
N ARG A 164 -8.83 -18.15 12.04
CA ARG A 164 -9.53 -17.80 13.29
C ARG A 164 -8.67 -16.89 14.17
N ARG A 165 -7.40 -17.26 14.41
CA ARG A 165 -6.47 -16.47 15.23
C ARG A 165 -6.23 -15.05 14.69
N ARG A 166 -6.32 -14.88 13.37
CA ARG A 166 -6.17 -13.58 12.69
C ARG A 166 -7.46 -12.75 12.65
N GLY A 167 -8.58 -13.32 13.10
CA GLY A 167 -9.89 -12.66 13.03
C GLY A 167 -10.47 -12.58 11.61
N GLU A 168 -9.94 -13.36 10.65
CA GLU A 168 -10.45 -13.41 9.27
C GLU A 168 -11.65 -14.37 9.15
N VAL A 169 -11.76 -15.34 10.05
CA VAL A 169 -12.89 -16.27 10.19
C VAL A 169 -13.44 -16.17 11.60
N SER A 170 -14.75 -16.06 11.73
CA SER A 170 -15.46 -16.16 13.01
C SER A 170 -16.14 -17.52 13.14
N GLU A 171 -16.07 -18.10 14.32
CA GLU A 171 -16.74 -19.34 14.70
C GLU A 171 -17.89 -19.02 15.65
N SER A 172 -19.07 -19.60 15.39
CA SER A 172 -20.22 -19.51 16.28
C SER A 172 -20.99 -20.83 16.27
N ARG A 173 -20.98 -21.52 17.41
CA ARG A 173 -21.67 -22.81 17.61
C ARG A 173 -21.20 -23.87 16.61
N GLY A 174 -19.89 -23.94 16.36
CA GLY A 174 -19.26 -24.86 15.42
C GLY A 174 -19.47 -24.50 13.95
N ARG A 175 -20.02 -23.31 13.64
CA ARG A 175 -20.21 -22.82 12.28
C ARG A 175 -19.31 -21.64 11.96
N HIS A 176 -18.75 -21.65 10.76
CA HIS A 176 -17.75 -20.68 10.33
C HIS A 176 -18.31 -19.68 9.35
N ARG A 177 -17.82 -18.45 9.40
CA ARG A 177 -18.04 -17.45 8.35
C ARG A 177 -16.83 -16.52 8.27
N LEU A 178 -16.60 -15.95 7.09
CA LEU A 178 -15.65 -14.86 6.94
C LEU A 178 -16.14 -13.61 7.69
N VAL A 179 -15.20 -12.84 8.23
CA VAL A 179 -15.44 -11.56 8.91
C VAL A 179 -15.44 -10.41 7.92
#